data_AF-A0A525HK06-F1
#
_entry.id   AF-A0A525HK06-F1
#
_cell.length_a   1.000
_cell.length_b   1.000
_cell.length_c   1.000
_cell.angle_alpha   90.00
_cell.angle_beta   90.00
_cell.angle_gamma   90.00
#
_symmetry.space_group_name_H-M   'P 1'
#
loop_
_entity.id
_entity.type
_entity.pdbx_description
1 polymer ?
#
loop_
_entity_poly.entity_id
_entity_poly.type
_entity_poly.pdbx_seq_one_letter_code
_entity_poly.pdbx_strand_id
1 'polypeptide(L)'
;MDPRHNAVRPDLADVRLAEYVFAPHYAAPMPCVVTRDVVLHLTSSADSAVLAELQAGDAFECLEVLREVAWGVSPDRRLAGYVDRDALDQIK
;
A
#
# COMPACT_ATOMS: atom_id res chain seq x y z
N MET A 1 -12.50 10.65 -5.86
CA MET A 1 -12.35 9.39 -5.09
C MET A 1 -11.37 9.66 -3.96
N ASP A 2 -11.62 9.20 -2.73
CA ASP A 2 -10.66 9.39 -1.63
C ASP A 2 -9.51 8.38 -1.79
N PRO A 3 -8.26 8.84 -2.04
CA PRO A 3 -7.12 7.96 -2.29
C PRO A 3 -6.66 7.19 -1.04
N ARG A 4 -7.18 7.52 0.14
CA ARG A 4 -6.90 6.75 1.37
C ARG A 4 -7.66 5.44 1.41
N HIS A 5 -8.82 5.37 0.76
CA HIS A 5 -9.69 4.19 0.80
C HIS A 5 -9.72 3.43 -0.53
N ASN A 6 -9.05 3.97 -1.55
CA ASN A 6 -8.98 3.42 -2.89
C ASN A 6 -7.53 3.54 -3.32
N ALA A 7 -6.91 2.44 -3.76
CA ALA A 7 -5.53 2.45 -4.24
C ALA A 7 -5.41 3.21 -5.57
N VAL A 8 -5.38 4.54 -5.49
CA VAL A 8 -5.21 5.46 -6.60
C VAL A 8 -4.33 6.64 -6.20
N ARG A 9 -3.32 6.92 -7.02
CA ARG A 9 -2.47 8.12 -7.01
C ARG A 9 -2.48 8.74 -8.42
N PRO A 10 -1.92 9.94 -8.63
CA PRO A 10 -1.86 10.57 -9.96
C PRO A 10 -1.14 9.74 -11.03
N ASP A 11 -0.22 8.86 -10.64
CA ASP A 11 0.65 8.08 -11.51
C ASP A 11 0.29 6.59 -11.60
N LEU A 12 -0.32 6.04 -10.54
CA LEU A 12 -0.58 4.60 -10.39
C LEU A 12 -1.95 4.35 -9.76
N ALA A 13 -2.67 3.37 -10.29
CA ALA A 13 -3.89 2.85 -9.69
C ALA A 13 -3.90 1.31 -9.64
N ASP A 14 -4.71 0.76 -8.75
CA ASP A 14 -5.08 -0.64 -8.80
C ASP A 14 -5.87 -0.95 -10.09
N VAL A 15 -5.53 -2.04 -10.78
CA VAL A 15 -6.21 -2.49 -11.99
C VAL A 15 -7.72 -2.73 -11.78
N ARG A 16 -8.13 -3.06 -10.55
CA ARG A 16 -9.55 -3.18 -10.15
C ARG A 16 -10.32 -1.86 -10.30
N LEU A 17 -9.62 -0.72 -10.40
CA LEU A 17 -10.20 0.60 -10.59
C LEU A 17 -10.21 1.09 -12.04
N ALA A 18 -9.76 0.29 -13.01
CA ALA A 18 -9.56 0.73 -14.40
C ALA A 18 -10.82 1.24 -15.09
N GLU A 19 -12.02 0.81 -14.67
CA GLU A 19 -13.29 1.32 -15.20
C GLU A 19 -13.75 2.63 -14.54
N TYR A 20 -13.13 3.02 -13.42
CA TYR A 20 -13.61 4.12 -12.56
C TYR A 20 -12.68 5.34 -12.53
N VAL A 21 -11.38 5.14 -12.75
CA VAL A 21 -10.37 6.20 -12.72
C VAL A 21 -9.45 6.09 -13.91
N PHE A 22 -8.87 7.20 -14.34
CA PHE A 22 -7.81 7.22 -15.35
C PHE A 22 -6.45 7.42 -14.65
N ALA A 23 -5.55 6.46 -14.80
CA ALA A 23 -4.17 6.55 -14.34
C ALA A 23 -3.20 6.19 -15.47
N PRO A 24 -2.00 6.80 -15.53
CA PRO A 24 -0.97 6.41 -16.51
C PRO A 24 -0.59 4.92 -16.42
N HIS A 25 -0.61 4.35 -15.22
CA HIS A 25 -0.28 2.95 -14.97
C HIS A 25 -1.32 2.28 -14.07
N TYR A 26 -1.56 0.99 -14.34
CA TYR A 26 -2.35 0.12 -13.47
C TYR A 26 -1.50 -1.06 -13.02
N ALA A 27 -1.61 -1.42 -11.75
CA ALA A 27 -0.95 -2.59 -11.18
C ALA A 27 -1.99 -3.57 -10.62
N ALA A 28 -1.73 -4.87 -10.83
CA ALA A 28 -2.44 -5.91 -10.10
C ALA A 28 -1.82 -6.03 -8.69
N PRO A 29 -2.64 -6.11 -7.63
CA PRO A 29 -2.12 -6.25 -6.27
C PRO A 29 -1.39 -7.58 -6.10
N MET A 30 -0.18 -7.53 -5.53
CA MET A 30 0.57 -8.68 -5.10
C MET A 30 0.29 -8.95 -3.60
N PRO A 31 -0.29 -10.11 -3.25
CA PRO A 31 -0.51 -10.46 -1.86
C PRO A 31 0.80 -10.65 -1.09
N CYS A 32 0.90 -10.00 0.05
CA CYS A 32 2.00 -10.10 1.01
C CYS A 32 1.44 -10.30 2.43
N VAL A 33 2.30 -10.75 3.33
CA VAL A 33 2.08 -10.84 4.76
C VAL A 33 3.08 -9.95 5.50
N VAL A 34 2.59 -9.20 6.46
CA VAL A 34 3.41 -8.39 7.36
C VAL A 34 4.20 -9.31 8.30
N THR A 35 5.53 -9.17 8.35
CA THR A 35 6.43 -10.07 9.11
C THR A 35 6.75 -9.56 10.51
N ARG A 36 6.51 -8.26 10.77
CA ARG A 36 6.66 -7.57 12.05
C ARG A 36 5.75 -6.35 12.09
N ASP A 37 5.45 -5.84 13.28
CA ASP A 37 4.65 -4.63 13.42
C ASP A 37 5.27 -3.47 12.63
N VAL A 38 4.42 -2.77 11.89
CA VAL A 38 4.82 -1.70 10.98
C VAL A 38 3.74 -0.64 10.90
N VAL A 39 4.17 0.61 10.75
CA VAL A 39 3.27 1.75 10.59
C VAL A 39 2.87 1.88 9.12
N LEU A 40 1.58 2.05 8.88
CA LEU A 40 1.03 2.45 7.59
C LEU A 40 1.03 3.99 7.51
N HIS A 41 1.85 4.52 6.62
CA HIS A 41 2.07 5.94 6.42
C HIS A 41 1.24 6.49 5.25
N LEU A 42 0.81 7.75 5.37
CA LEU A 42 0.07 8.44 4.29
C LEU A 42 0.94 8.72 3.07
N THR A 43 2.22 9.01 3.26
CA THR A 43 3.18 9.23 2.16
C THR A 43 4.40 8.34 2.36
N SER A 44 5.32 8.31 1.38
CA SER A 44 6.56 7.53 1.48
C SER A 44 7.54 8.05 2.55
N SER A 45 7.23 9.17 3.22
CA SER A 45 8.07 9.72 4.30
C SER A 45 7.72 9.07 5.65
N ALA A 46 8.75 8.71 6.42
CA ALA A 46 8.61 8.18 7.78
C ALA A 46 8.00 9.20 8.76
N ASP A 47 8.17 10.50 8.50
CA ASP A 47 7.56 11.58 9.31
C ASP A 47 6.12 11.91 8.87
N SER A 48 5.57 11.18 7.90
CA SER A 48 4.21 11.42 7.41
C SER A 48 3.16 10.95 8.41
N ALA A 49 1.93 11.47 8.24
CA ALA A 49 0.80 11.10 9.07
C ALA A 49 0.62 9.57 9.12
N VAL A 50 0.47 9.06 10.35
CA VAL A 50 0.15 7.66 10.60
C VAL A 50 -1.31 7.41 10.26
N LEU A 51 -1.55 6.44 9.39
CA LEU A 51 -2.90 5.98 9.03
C LEU A 51 -3.36 4.84 9.94
N ALA A 52 -2.48 3.89 10.21
CA ALA A 52 -2.74 2.73 11.06
C ALA A 52 -1.42 2.07 11.49
N GLU A 53 -1.52 1.16 12.45
CA GLU A 53 -0.49 0.17 12.75
C GLU A 53 -0.96 -1.19 12.24
N LEU A 54 -0.08 -1.89 11.52
CA LEU A 54 -0.28 -3.25 11.06
C LEU A 54 0.57 -4.19 11.92
N GLN A 55 0.06 -5.36 12.21
CA GLN A 55 0.70 -6.35 13.08
C GLN A 55 1.30 -7.48 12.26
N ALA A 56 2.28 -8.19 12.83
CA ALA A 56 2.77 -9.42 12.22
C ALA A 56 1.62 -10.41 11.93
N GLY A 57 1.58 -10.93 10.70
CA GLY A 57 0.52 -11.80 10.19
C GLY A 57 -0.60 -11.07 9.43
N ASP A 58 -0.68 -9.74 9.52
CA ASP A 58 -1.67 -8.98 8.76
C ASP A 58 -1.42 -9.09 7.25
N ALA A 59 -2.50 -9.15 6.48
CA ALA A 59 -2.44 -9.14 5.03
C ALA A 59 -2.14 -7.73 4.48
N PHE A 60 -1.35 -7.67 3.42
CA PHE A 60 -1.08 -6.45 2.66
C PHE A 60 -1.09 -6.75 1.16
N GLU A 61 -1.76 -5.91 0.38
CA GLU A 61 -1.79 -5.99 -1.09
C GLU A 61 -0.81 -4.95 -1.65
N CYS A 62 0.40 -5.37 -1.99
CA CYS A 62 1.44 -4.49 -2.52
C CYS A 62 1.19 -4.15 -4.00
N LEU A 63 1.29 -2.87 -4.36
CA LEU A 63 1.10 -2.36 -5.72
C LEU A 63 2.37 -1.73 -6.30
N GLU A 64 3.24 -1.18 -5.47
CA GLU A 64 4.52 -0.59 -5.88
C GLU A 64 5.57 -0.78 -4.79
N VAL A 65 6.82 -1.02 -5.20
CA VAL A 65 7.97 -1.06 -4.32
C VAL A 65 8.94 0.05 -4.72
N LEU A 66 9.22 0.95 -3.78
CA LEU A 66 10.26 1.97 -3.86
C LEU A 66 11.50 1.48 -3.11
N ARG A 67 12.55 2.32 -3.01
CA ARG A 67 13.84 1.91 -2.40
C ARG A 67 13.66 1.28 -1.02
N GLU A 68 12.99 1.97 -0.10
CA GLU A 68 12.84 1.60 1.31
C GLU A 68 11.40 1.27 1.71
N VAL A 69 10.42 1.57 0.86
CA VAL A 69 9.00 1.44 1.20
C VAL A 69 8.22 0.74 0.10
N ALA A 70 7.14 0.08 0.49
CA ALA A 70 6.14 -0.45 -0.42
C ALA A 70 4.85 0.36 -0.27
N TRP A 71 4.19 0.66 -1.39
CA TRP A 71 2.85 1.23 -1.42
C TRP A 71 1.83 0.14 -1.75
N GLY A 72 0.69 0.18 -1.07
CA GLY A 72 -0.34 -0.83 -1.25
C GLY A 72 -1.55 -0.60 -0.38
N VAL A 73 -2.35 -1.65 -0.18
CA VAL A 73 -3.58 -1.62 0.60
C VAL A 73 -3.48 -2.60 1.77
N SER A 74 -3.90 -2.16 2.96
CA SER A 74 -4.29 -3.08 4.02
C SER A 74 -5.77 -3.45 3.85
N PRO A 75 -6.10 -4.72 3.51
CA PRO A 75 -7.50 -5.11 3.31
C PRO A 75 -8.33 -5.00 4.58
N ASP A 76 -7.74 -5.35 5.73
CA ASP A 76 -8.40 -5.28 7.04
C ASP A 76 -8.74 -3.84 7.43
N ARG A 77 -7.77 -2.92 7.29
CA ARG A 77 -7.98 -1.50 7.62
C ARG A 77 -8.73 -0.74 6.52
N ARG A 78 -8.82 -1.31 5.32
CA ARG A 78 -9.36 -0.66 4.11
C ARG A 78 -8.68 0.67 3.80
N LEU A 79 -7.36 0.69 4.01
CA LEU A 79 -6.52 1.88 3.83
C LEU A 79 -5.41 1.60 2.83
N ALA A 80 -5.23 2.52 1.88
CA ALA A 80 -4.07 2.57 1.00
C ALA A 80 -2.98 3.48 1.61
N GLY A 81 -1.73 3.03 1.56
CA GLY A 81 -0.63 3.74 2.19
C GLY A 81 0.72 3.05 1.98
N TYR A 82 1.72 3.56 2.69
CA TYR A 82 3.11 3.11 2.59
C TYR A 82 3.52 2.35 3.84
N VAL A 83 4.24 1.25 3.67
CA VAL A 83 4.88 0.51 4.77
C VAL A 83 6.36 0.37 4.46
N ASP A 84 7.16 0.13 5.49
CA ASP A 84 8.53 -0.35 5.32
C ASP A 84 8.51 -1.64 4.49
N ARG A 85 9.25 -1.67 3.38
CA ARG A 85 9.23 -2.82 2.46
C ARG A 85 9.80 -4.08 3.09
N ASP A 86 10.73 -3.94 4.03
CA ASP A 86 11.39 -5.07 4.70
C ASP A 86 10.48 -5.72 5.75
N ALA A 87 9.31 -5.12 6.02
CA ALA A 87 8.26 -5.71 6.83
C ALA A 87 7.34 -6.66 6.03
N LEU A 88 7.59 -6.90 4.73
CA LEU A 88 6.76 -7.78 3.89
C LEU A 88 7.51 -9.05 3.49
N ASP A 89 6.83 -10.20 3.54
CA ASP A 89 7.42 -11.52 3.28
C ASP A 89 7.85 -11.77 1.82
N GLN A 90 7.13 -11.20 0.85
CA GLN A 90 7.40 -11.36 -0.59
C GLN A 90 8.36 -10.31 -1.16
N ILE A 91 8.73 -9.29 -0.38
CA ILE A 91 9.59 -8.20 -0.84
C ILE A 91 10.98 -8.36 -0.19
N LYS A 92 12.00 -8.54 -1.03
CA LYS A 92 13.42 -8.57 -0.63
C LYS A 92 14.24 -7.58 -1.44
#